data_AF-A0AAW1RYF7-F1
#
_entry.id   AF-A0AAW1RYF7-F1
#
_cell.length_a   1.000
_cell.length_b   1.000
_cell.length_c   1.000
_cell.angle_alpha   90.00
_cell.angle_beta   90.00
_cell.angle_gamma   90.00
#
_symmetry.space_group_name_H-M   'P 1'
#
loop_
_entity.id
_entity.type
_entity.pdbx_description
1 polymer ?
#
loop_
_entity_poly.entity_id
_entity_poly.type
_entity_poly.pdbx_seq_one_letter_code
_entity_poly.pdbx_strand_id
1 'polypeptide(L)'
;MVLPETDKAGVKLYLITIGPAPRGKEFSKLTGFPEDRLLADPDNVTYSAMGFKQGFFSTFLNPKTPISIFQRVFKDGASGLKEVLPKTKMWIPGKAYKQGTQQGGALAFNGKQCFWEHYDEATAAHADPEEVKKVALSK
;
A
#
# COMPACT_ATOMS: atom_id res chain seq x y z
N MET A 1 0.89 12.07 11.35
CA MET A 1 0.38 10.72 11.00
C MET A 1 -0.87 10.95 10.16
N VAL A 2 -1.01 10.31 9.00
CA VAL A 2 -2.08 10.65 8.04
C VAL A 2 -3.48 10.43 8.62
N LEU A 3 -3.74 9.29 9.28
CA LEU A 3 -5.07 8.90 9.76
C LEU A 3 -5.74 9.91 10.74
N PRO A 4 -5.12 10.32 11.87
CA PRO A 4 -5.76 11.26 12.78
C PRO A 4 -6.07 12.63 12.16
N GLU A 5 -5.25 13.06 11.19
CA GLU A 5 -5.40 14.36 10.52
C GLU A 5 -6.55 14.30 9.50
N THR A 6 -6.63 13.22 8.71
CA THR A 6 -7.76 13.01 7.80
C THR A 6 -9.09 12.85 8.55
N ASP A 7 -9.08 12.17 9.71
CA ASP A 7 -10.28 12.00 10.53
C ASP A 7 -10.83 13.32 11.05
N LYS A 8 -9.96 14.21 11.54
CA LYS A 8 -10.36 15.55 11.99
C LYS A 8 -10.96 16.38 10.86
N ALA A 9 -10.52 16.17 9.62
CA ALA A 9 -11.04 16.84 8.44
C ALA A 9 -12.29 16.16 7.84
N GLY A 10 -12.81 15.09 8.44
CA GLY A 10 -13.94 14.34 7.91
C GLY A 10 -13.61 13.53 6.64
N VAL A 11 -12.32 13.33 6.35
CA VAL A 11 -11.83 12.58 5.18
C VAL A 11 -11.57 11.14 5.59
N LYS A 12 -12.15 10.19 4.86
CA LYS A 12 -11.98 8.77 5.10
C LYS A 12 -10.77 8.24 4.31
N LEU A 13 -9.83 7.63 5.02
CA LEU A 13 -8.73 6.87 4.41
C LEU A 13 -9.00 5.38 4.52
N TYR A 14 -8.97 4.69 3.39
CA TYR A 14 -9.10 3.23 3.30
C TYR A 14 -7.81 2.62 2.77
N LEU A 15 -7.43 1.47 3.31
CA LEU A 15 -6.35 0.63 2.78
C LEU A 15 -6.98 -0.57 2.07
N ILE A 16 -6.61 -0.79 0.81
CA ILE A 16 -7.04 -1.97 0.06
C ILE A 16 -5.86 -2.93 -0.02
N THR A 17 -6.04 -4.17 0.44
CA THR A 17 -4.99 -5.19 0.43
C THR A 17 -5.31 -6.30 -0.55
N ILE A 18 -4.31 -6.79 -1.29
CA ILE A 18 -4.45 -8.01 -2.07
C ILE A 18 -4.48 -9.22 -1.14
N GLY A 19 -5.37 -10.17 -1.45
CA GLY A 19 -5.47 -11.44 -0.74
C GLY A 19 -6.66 -11.51 0.21
N PRO A 20 -6.80 -12.63 0.94
CA PRO A 20 -8.02 -12.93 1.68
C PRO A 20 -8.10 -12.11 2.98
N ALA A 21 -9.33 -11.83 3.44
CA ALA A 21 -9.61 -11.03 4.63
C ALA A 21 -8.80 -11.39 5.90
N PRO A 22 -8.53 -12.68 6.22
CA PRO A 22 -7.70 -13.03 7.37
C PRO A 22 -6.30 -12.38 7.35
N ARG A 23 -5.72 -12.12 6.17
CA ARG A 23 -4.43 -11.43 6.01
C ARG A 23 -4.50 -9.96 6.38
N GLY A 24 -5.57 -9.29 5.94
CA GLY A 24 -5.86 -7.91 6.35
C GLY A 24 -6.01 -7.78 7.86
N LYS A 25 -6.67 -8.74 8.51
CA LYS A 25 -6.79 -8.77 9.97
C LYS A 25 -5.45 -8.96 10.68
N GLU A 26 -4.59 -9.81 10.15
CA GLU A 26 -3.22 -9.98 10.66
C GLU A 26 -2.43 -8.67 10.55
N PHE A 27 -2.52 -7.99 9.40
CA PHE A 27 -1.91 -6.67 9.20
C PHE A 27 -2.43 -5.63 10.20
N SER A 28 -3.75 -5.54 10.38
CA SER A 28 -4.38 -4.63 11.34
C SER A 28 -3.87 -4.87 12.77
N LYS A 29 -3.79 -6.13 13.21
CA LYS A 29 -3.25 -6.49 14.53
C LYS A 29 -1.78 -6.13 14.70
N LEU A 30 -0.97 -6.27 13.66
CA LEU A 30 0.47 -5.99 13.70
C LEU A 30 0.78 -4.49 13.67
N THR A 31 -0.02 -3.70 12.95
CA THR A 31 0.25 -2.28 12.69
C THR A 31 -0.60 -1.33 13.52
N GLY A 32 -1.69 -1.82 14.12
CA GLY A 32 -2.72 -0.99 14.75
C GLY A 32 -3.62 -0.26 13.75
N PHE A 33 -3.53 -0.56 12.45
CA PHE A 33 -4.41 0.05 11.44
C PHE A 33 -5.87 -0.38 11.67
N PRO A 34 -6.86 0.52 11.61
CA PRO A 34 -8.26 0.18 11.88
C PRO A 34 -8.82 -0.89 10.92
N GLU A 35 -9.36 -1.99 11.45
CA GLU A 35 -9.88 -3.11 10.66
C GLU A 35 -11.06 -2.70 9.77
N ASP A 36 -11.90 -1.77 10.23
CA ASP A 36 -13.06 -1.23 9.50
C ASP A 36 -12.67 -0.35 8.29
N ARG A 37 -11.39 0.03 8.20
CA ARG A 37 -10.81 0.81 7.09
C ARG A 37 -9.91 -0.02 6.19
N LEU A 38 -9.78 -1.32 6.47
CA LEU A 38 -8.98 -2.25 5.69
C LEU A 38 -9.90 -3.15 4.85
N LEU A 39 -9.85 -2.98 3.54
CA LEU A 39 -10.66 -3.70 2.57
C LEU A 39 -9.80 -4.78 1.89
N ALA A 40 -10.21 -6.04 2.01
CA ALA A 40 -9.50 -7.14 1.35
C ALA A 40 -10.03 -7.36 -0.07
N ASP A 41 -9.12 -7.49 -1.03
CA ASP A 41 -9.39 -7.77 -2.44
C ASP A 41 -8.80 -9.14 -2.82
N PRO A 42 -9.50 -10.25 -2.48
CA PRO A 42 -8.97 -11.61 -2.68
C PRO A 42 -8.77 -11.97 -4.16
N ASP A 43 -9.59 -11.40 -5.04
CA ASP A 43 -9.64 -11.70 -6.46
C ASP A 43 -9.07 -10.58 -7.35
N ASN A 44 -8.49 -9.55 -6.75
CA ASN A 44 -7.91 -8.37 -7.42
C ASN A 44 -8.94 -7.55 -8.25
N VAL A 45 -10.23 -7.72 -8.02
CA VAL A 45 -11.27 -7.05 -8.83
C VAL A 45 -11.17 -5.54 -8.66
N THR A 46 -10.89 -5.08 -7.42
CA THR A 46 -10.78 -3.66 -7.11
C THR A 46 -9.49 -3.08 -7.68
N TYR A 47 -8.37 -3.79 -7.50
CA TYR A 47 -7.08 -3.40 -8.07
C TYR A 47 -7.15 -3.25 -9.60
N SER A 48 -7.79 -4.21 -10.28
CA SER A 48 -7.99 -4.15 -11.72
C SER A 48 -8.91 -3.00 -12.14
N ALA A 49 -10.00 -2.76 -11.40
CA ALA A 49 -10.92 -1.65 -11.68
C ALA A 49 -10.27 -0.27 -11.50
N MET A 50 -9.31 -0.13 -10.57
CA MET A 50 -8.55 1.09 -10.35
C MET A 50 -7.42 1.32 -11.37
N GLY A 51 -7.18 0.36 -12.27
CA GLY A 51 -6.12 0.45 -13.26
C GLY A 51 -4.72 0.23 -12.71
N PHE A 52 -4.58 -0.34 -11.50
CA PHE A 52 -3.28 -0.65 -10.93
C PHE A 52 -2.54 -1.68 -11.79
N LYS A 53 -1.27 -1.37 -12.11
CA LYS A 53 -0.51 -2.12 -13.11
C LYS A 53 -0.22 -3.55 -12.65
N GLN A 54 -0.40 -4.48 -13.59
CA GLN A 54 0.03 -5.87 -13.48
C GLN A 54 1.27 -6.10 -14.33
N GLY A 55 2.37 -6.45 -13.68
CA GLY A 55 3.68 -6.68 -14.32
C GLY A 55 4.69 -5.61 -13.90
N PHE A 56 5.88 -5.98 -13.46
CA PHE A 56 6.93 -6.30 -14.41
C PHE A 56 7.94 -7.33 -13.88
N PHE A 57 8.46 -8.12 -14.80
CA PHE A 57 9.57 -9.09 -14.68
C PHE A 57 10.93 -8.46 -14.28
N SER A 58 11.01 -7.16 -14.00
CA SER A 58 12.26 -6.46 -13.66
C SER A 58 12.54 -6.41 -12.17
N THR A 59 11.54 -6.56 -11.30
CA THR A 59 11.76 -6.50 -9.85
C THR A 59 12.46 -7.76 -9.31
N PHE A 60 12.17 -8.94 -9.89
CA PHE A 60 12.77 -10.21 -9.44
C PHE A 60 14.13 -10.55 -10.07
N LEU A 61 14.51 -9.91 -11.19
CA LEU A 61 15.79 -10.16 -11.89
C LEU A 61 16.80 -9.01 -11.75
N ASN A 62 16.43 -7.88 -11.15
CA ASN A 62 17.34 -6.74 -11.00
C ASN A 62 17.99 -6.73 -9.60
N PRO A 63 19.33 -6.90 -9.49
CA PRO A 63 20.06 -6.83 -8.21
C PRO A 63 20.04 -5.44 -7.55
N LYS A 64 19.28 -4.47 -8.09
CA LYS A 64 19.02 -3.15 -7.50
C LYS A 64 17.76 -3.09 -6.60
N THR A 65 16.90 -4.12 -6.62
CA THR A 65 15.73 -4.23 -5.73
C THR A 65 16.12 -4.24 -4.24
N PRO A 66 17.17 -4.96 -3.80
CA PRO A 66 17.67 -4.86 -2.43
C PRO A 66 18.14 -3.44 -2.11
N ILE A 67 18.78 -2.76 -3.07
CA ILE A 67 19.39 -1.44 -2.89
C ILE A 67 18.31 -0.37 -2.65
N SER A 68 17.19 -0.42 -3.36
CA SER A 68 16.10 0.56 -3.17
C SER A 68 15.40 0.44 -1.80
N ILE A 69 15.16 -0.79 -1.33
CA ILE A 69 14.67 -1.07 0.02
C ILE A 69 15.71 -0.64 1.06
N PHE A 70 16.98 -0.98 0.83
CA PHE A 70 18.10 -0.64 1.71
C PHE A 70 18.36 0.86 1.78
N GLN A 71 18.19 1.60 0.67
CA GLN A 71 18.33 3.06 0.62
C GLN A 71 17.18 3.76 1.35
N ARG A 72 15.94 3.24 1.27
CA ARG A 72 14.80 3.76 2.04
C ARG A 72 14.96 3.50 3.54
N VAL A 73 15.43 2.30 3.89
CA VAL A 73 15.85 1.91 5.26
C VAL A 73 16.97 2.82 5.79
N PHE A 74 17.97 3.15 4.96
CA PHE A 74 19.08 4.02 5.34
C PHE A 74 18.71 5.49 5.48
N LYS A 75 17.77 6.01 4.65
CA LYS A 75 17.33 7.41 4.72
C LYS A 75 16.41 7.69 5.92
N ASP A 76 15.50 6.77 6.26
CA ASP A 76 14.46 6.99 7.28
C ASP A 76 14.78 6.34 8.65
N GLY A 77 15.99 5.80 8.83
CA GLY A 77 16.46 5.24 10.11
C GLY A 77 15.92 3.86 10.48
N ALA A 78 15.08 3.25 9.64
CA ALA A 78 14.63 1.84 9.70
C ALA A 78 14.07 1.34 11.05
N SER A 79 13.80 2.20 12.02
CA SER A 79 13.42 1.80 13.38
C SER A 79 12.08 1.05 13.38
N GLY A 80 11.08 1.58 12.67
CA GLY A 80 9.79 0.91 12.49
C GLY A 80 9.88 -0.40 11.69
N LEU A 81 10.75 -0.45 10.68
CA LEU A 81 10.96 -1.67 9.88
C LEU A 81 11.66 -2.77 10.70
N LYS A 82 12.64 -2.43 11.54
CA LYS A 82 13.34 -3.39 12.41
C LYS A 82 12.40 -4.08 13.40
N GLU A 83 11.36 -3.40 13.87
CA GLU A 83 10.38 -3.99 14.79
C GLU A 83 9.36 -4.87 14.08
N VAL A 84 8.97 -4.50 12.85
CA VAL A 84 7.89 -5.15 12.10
C VAL A 84 8.39 -6.31 11.24
N LEU A 85 9.60 -6.23 10.68
CA LEU A 85 10.18 -7.26 9.81
C LEU A 85 10.27 -8.65 10.48
N PRO A 86 10.71 -8.80 11.75
CA PRO A 86 10.74 -10.11 12.41
C PRO A 86 9.35 -10.69 12.68
N LYS A 87 8.34 -9.82 12.84
CA LYS A 87 6.95 -10.19 13.13
C LYS A 87 6.16 -10.51 11.86
N THR A 88 6.64 -10.06 10.70
CA THR A 88 5.96 -10.23 9.42
C THR A 88 6.29 -11.59 8.81
N LYS A 89 5.33 -12.52 8.82
CA LYS A 89 5.45 -13.75 8.06
C LYS A 89 5.32 -13.43 6.58
N MET A 90 6.41 -13.59 5.83
CA MET A 90 6.37 -13.46 4.38
C MET A 90 5.36 -14.45 3.81
N TRP A 91 4.31 -13.91 3.20
CA TRP A 91 3.27 -14.70 2.57
C TRP A 91 3.30 -14.46 1.07
N ILE A 92 3.46 -15.55 0.33
CA ILE A 92 3.36 -15.55 -1.12
C ILE A 92 1.94 -16.04 -1.45
N PRO A 93 1.12 -15.23 -2.14
CA PRO A 93 -0.22 -15.65 -2.54
C PRO A 93 -0.19 -16.98 -3.32
N GLY A 94 -1.19 -17.85 -3.15
CA GLY A 94 -1.23 -19.14 -3.87
C GLY A 94 -1.32 -18.99 -5.40
N LYS A 95 -1.88 -17.87 -5.89
CA LYS A 95 -1.82 -17.45 -7.31
C LYS A 95 -0.48 -16.73 -7.61
N ALA A 96 0.62 -17.33 -7.13
CA ALA A 96 1.91 -16.73 -6.79
C ALA A 96 2.55 -15.81 -7.82
N TYR A 97 2.27 -16.05 -9.11
CA TYR A 97 2.91 -15.29 -10.17
C TYR A 97 2.17 -13.97 -10.51
N LYS A 98 0.84 -13.96 -10.48
CA LYS A 98 0.04 -12.80 -10.94
C LYS A 98 -0.25 -11.78 -9.83
N GLN A 99 -0.39 -12.24 -8.59
CA GLN A 99 -0.65 -11.37 -7.43
C GLN A 99 0.65 -10.79 -6.86
N GLY A 100 1.76 -11.53 -6.93
CA GLY A 100 3.06 -11.08 -6.41
C GLY A 100 3.71 -9.95 -7.23
N THR A 101 3.24 -9.70 -8.45
CA THR A 101 3.73 -8.62 -9.33
C THR A 101 2.80 -7.41 -9.38
N GLN A 102 1.75 -7.37 -8.54
CA GLN A 102 0.86 -6.22 -8.50
C GLN A 102 1.55 -5.04 -7.83
N GLN A 103 1.53 -3.90 -8.54
CA GLN A 103 1.84 -2.61 -7.96
C GLN A 103 0.57 -1.97 -7.40
N GLY A 104 0.74 -1.11 -6.42
CA GLY A 104 -0.34 -0.35 -5.81
C GLY A 104 -0.43 1.06 -6.34
N GLY A 105 -0.96 1.93 -5.50
CA GLY A 105 -1.12 3.35 -5.74
C GLY A 105 -1.99 3.98 -4.67
N ALA A 106 -2.33 5.25 -4.87
CA ALA A 106 -3.25 5.99 -4.03
C ALA A 106 -4.20 6.78 -4.92
N LEU A 107 -5.49 6.77 -4.57
CA LEU A 107 -6.51 7.52 -5.29
C LEU A 107 -7.29 8.36 -4.28
N ALA A 108 -7.72 9.54 -4.71
CA ALA A 108 -8.54 10.42 -3.89
C ALA A 108 -9.85 10.76 -4.62
N PHE A 109 -10.96 10.62 -3.89
CA PHE A 109 -12.32 10.75 -4.44
C PHE A 109 -13.11 11.87 -3.74
N ASN A 110 -13.85 12.67 -4.51
CA ASN A 110 -14.91 13.57 -4.01
C ASN A 110 -16.27 12.98 -4.42
N GLY A 111 -16.96 12.33 -3.50
CA GLY A 111 -18.13 11.53 -3.86
C GLY A 111 -17.76 10.46 -4.89
N LYS A 112 -18.32 10.56 -6.10
CA LYS A 112 -18.06 9.64 -7.21
C LYS A 112 -16.91 10.08 -8.13
N GLN A 113 -16.39 11.29 -7.99
CA GLN A 113 -15.35 11.82 -8.85
C GLN A 113 -13.97 11.48 -8.30
N CYS A 114 -13.16 10.75 -9.06
CA CYS A 114 -11.72 10.70 -8.80
C CYS A 114 -11.10 12.02 -9.28
N PHE A 115 -10.35 12.70 -8.41
CA PHE A 115 -9.74 14.00 -8.74
C PHE A 115 -8.22 13.98 -8.63
N TRP A 116 -7.65 12.90 -8.07
CA TRP A 116 -6.22 12.68 -7.99
C TRP A 116 -5.93 11.18 -7.96
N GLU A 117 -4.92 10.79 -8.71
CA GLU A 117 -4.49 9.40 -8.90
C GLU A 117 -2.96 9.37 -8.85
N HIS A 118 -2.43 8.43 -8.09
CA HIS A 118 -1.03 8.06 -8.07
C HIS A 118 -0.92 6.56 -8.30
N TYR A 119 -0.09 6.19 -9.26
CA TYR A 119 0.21 4.81 -9.60
C TYR A 119 1.65 4.54 -9.23
N ASP A 120 1.91 3.51 -8.42
CA ASP A 120 3.27 3.15 -8.04
C ASP A 120 4.06 2.76 -9.31
N GLU A 121 5.14 3.49 -9.60
CA GLU A 121 5.94 3.26 -10.82
C GLU A 121 6.75 1.97 -10.76
N ALA A 122 7.10 1.54 -9.54
CA ALA A 122 7.88 0.35 -9.25
C ALA A 122 7.59 -0.14 -7.82
N THR A 123 8.05 -1.35 -7.51
CA THR A 123 7.97 -1.88 -6.14
C THR A 123 8.69 -0.93 -5.20
N ALA A 124 8.03 -0.56 -4.10
CA ALA A 124 8.51 0.41 -3.12
C ALA A 124 8.60 1.88 -3.61
N ALA A 125 8.07 2.22 -4.78
CA ALA A 125 7.87 3.61 -5.24
C ALA A 125 6.46 4.11 -4.88
N HIS A 126 6.08 3.92 -3.62
CA HIS A 126 4.77 4.32 -3.09
C HIS A 126 4.60 5.84 -3.04
N ALA A 127 3.36 6.30 -3.20
CA ALA A 127 2.96 7.69 -2.94
C ALA A 127 3.54 8.21 -1.62
N ASP A 128 4.00 9.46 -1.63
CA ASP A 128 4.46 10.12 -0.42
C ASP A 128 3.27 10.33 0.54
N PRO A 129 3.30 9.81 1.78
CA PRO A 129 2.24 10.01 2.75
C PRO A 129 1.89 11.48 3.01
N GLU A 130 2.87 12.40 2.91
CA GLU A 130 2.62 13.84 3.07
C GLU A 130 1.92 14.44 1.85
N GLU A 131 2.22 13.97 0.64
CA GLU A 131 1.47 14.34 -0.57
C GLU A 131 0.04 13.84 -0.51
N VAL A 132 -0.16 12.56 -0.16
CA VAL A 132 -1.50 11.95 0.03
C VAL A 132 -2.31 12.76 1.03
N LYS A 133 -1.69 13.17 2.14
CA LYS A 133 -2.33 14.01 3.15
C LYS A 133 -2.69 15.38 2.60
N LYS A 134 -1.77 16.06 1.89
CA LYS A 134 -2.03 17.37 1.29
C LYS A 134 -3.21 17.32 0.32
N VAL A 135 -3.25 16.29 -0.54
CA VAL A 135 -4.35 16.06 -1.49
C VAL A 135 -5.66 15.74 -0.78
N ALA A 136 -5.60 14.92 0.27
CA ALA A 136 -6.79 14.56 1.06
C ALA A 136 -7.43 15.80 1.71
N LEU A 137 -6.61 16.76 2.16
CA LEU A 137 -7.04 17.97 2.85
C LEU A 137 -7.32 19.17 1.91
N SER A 138 -7.08 19.06 0.60
CA SER A 138 -7.24 20.17 -0.34
C SER A 138 -8.69 20.38 -0.80
N LYS A 139 -9.67 19.94 -0.01
CA LYS A 139 -11.10 19.95 -0.34
C LYS A 139 -11.93 20.74 0.64
#